data_AF-Q5ARM8-F1
#
_entry.id   AF-Q5ARM8-F1
#
_cell.length_a   1.000
_cell.length_b   1.000
_cell.length_c   1.000
_cell.angle_alpha   90.00
_cell.angle_beta   90.00
_cell.angle_gamma   90.00
#
_symmetry.space_group_name_H-M   'P 1'
#
loop_
_entity.id
_entity.type
_entity.pdbx_description
1 polymer ?
#
loop_
_entity_poly.entity_id
_entity_poly.type
_entity_poly.pdbx_seq_one_letter_code
_entity_poly.pdbx_strand_id
1 'polypeptide(L)'
;MRTIYITALIAFLALEAFGYPTDTDAVTEPAFPGYEDGTTTFQVVPYPDADKITLSGTMQEVHAKILEINPIYEEDWKNVNNTYSKPEPRSDKPPLLNCDGRNGYAKIDKINDGISYLRKFKLPPGLEGNTCQMVSCSYDSAISWCNALPTLRVLPSFDNIADGAQVILNWCQVDWDNVGGVLGHPDSWRVFVDKEKC
;
A
#
# COMPACT_ATOMS: atom_id res chain seq x y z
N MET A 1 77.25 -18.15 34.15
CA MET A 1 77.28 -16.99 33.24
C MET A 1 76.02 -17.08 32.39
N ARG A 2 75.10 -16.11 32.55
CA ARG A 2 73.75 -16.10 31.97
C ARG A 2 73.82 -15.73 30.48
N THR A 3 73.20 -16.52 29.61
CA THR A 3 72.87 -16.10 28.24
C THR A 3 71.35 -15.93 28.19
N ILE A 4 70.91 -14.70 28.00
CA ILE A 4 69.50 -14.29 28.01
C ILE A 4 68.96 -14.44 26.58
N TYR A 5 67.88 -15.22 26.43
CA TYR A 5 67.12 -15.29 25.17
C TYR A 5 66.18 -14.08 25.10
N ILE A 6 66.29 -13.29 24.03
CA ILE A 6 65.37 -12.18 23.73
C ILE A 6 64.24 -12.75 22.88
N THR A 7 63.07 -12.99 23.48
CA THR A 7 61.82 -13.19 22.74
C THR A 7 61.18 -11.84 22.50
N ALA A 8 61.14 -11.41 21.24
CA ALA A 8 60.40 -10.23 20.81
C ALA A 8 58.89 -10.53 20.81
N LEU A 9 58.13 -9.85 21.66
CA LEU A 9 56.66 -9.85 21.64
C LEU A 9 56.19 -8.70 20.74
N ILE A 10 55.71 -9.03 19.55
CA ILE A 10 54.99 -8.10 18.67
C ILE A 10 53.53 -8.10 19.12
N ALA A 11 53.07 -6.99 19.69
CA ALA A 11 51.67 -6.77 20.00
C ALA A 11 50.92 -6.36 18.71
N PHE A 12 50.08 -7.24 18.18
CA PHE A 12 49.10 -6.89 17.16
C PHE A 12 47.89 -6.24 17.84
N LEU A 13 47.78 -4.92 17.76
CA LEU A 13 46.53 -4.20 18.03
C LEU A 13 45.65 -4.34 16.80
N ALA A 14 44.68 -5.25 16.83
CA ALA A 14 43.59 -5.29 15.87
C ALA A 14 42.66 -4.11 16.18
N LEU A 15 42.73 -3.07 15.34
CA LEU A 15 41.75 -1.99 15.34
C LEU A 15 40.51 -2.50 14.60
N GLU A 16 39.56 -3.08 15.32
CA GLU A 16 38.25 -3.37 14.75
C GLU A 16 37.51 -2.05 14.59
N ALA A 17 37.61 -1.47 13.39
CA ALA A 17 36.64 -0.50 12.95
C ALA A 17 35.30 -1.23 12.88
N PHE A 18 34.41 -0.96 13.85
CA PHE A 18 33.00 -1.29 13.73
C PHE A 18 32.46 -0.47 12.55
N GLY A 19 32.53 -1.06 11.35
CA GLY A 19 31.74 -0.63 10.22
C GLY A 19 30.29 -0.84 10.62
N TYR A 20 29.62 0.23 11.05
CA TYR A 20 28.17 0.24 11.08
C TYR A 20 27.71 -0.04 9.65
N PRO A 21 26.97 -1.13 9.39
CA PRO A 21 26.28 -1.24 8.12
C PRO A 21 25.34 -0.03 8.03
N THR A 22 25.64 0.88 7.11
CA THR A 22 24.65 1.86 6.66
C THR A 22 23.61 1.04 5.93
N ASP A 23 22.60 0.61 6.66
CA ASP A 23 21.41 0.00 6.08
C ASP A 23 20.63 1.09 5.34
N THR A 24 21.13 1.43 4.15
CA THR A 24 20.34 2.04 3.10
C THR A 24 19.90 0.91 2.18
N ASP A 25 19.20 -0.09 2.72
CA ASP A 25 18.18 -0.77 1.95
C ASP A 25 17.13 0.29 1.62
N ALA A 26 17.37 1.01 0.52
CA ALA A 26 16.27 1.48 -0.30
C ALA A 26 15.44 0.23 -0.55
N VAL A 27 14.30 0.12 0.12
CA VAL A 27 13.27 -0.84 -0.25
C VAL A 27 13.01 -0.51 -1.71
N THR A 28 13.56 -1.32 -2.62
CA THR A 28 13.09 -1.40 -4.00
C THR A 28 11.71 -1.98 -3.87
N GLU A 29 10.77 -1.08 -3.62
CA GLU A 29 9.38 -1.38 -3.48
C GLU A 29 8.91 -2.07 -4.76
N PRO A 30 8.04 -3.08 -4.66
CA PRO A 30 7.67 -3.87 -5.82
C PRO A 30 6.99 -2.96 -6.84
N ALA A 31 7.59 -2.85 -8.03
CA ALA A 31 6.84 -2.49 -9.23
C ALA A 31 5.62 -3.43 -9.26
N PHE A 32 4.40 -2.91 -9.33
CA PHE A 32 3.17 -3.72 -9.27
C PHE A 32 3.13 -4.69 -10.46
N PRO A 33 3.57 -5.97 -10.32
CA PRO A 33 3.75 -6.84 -11.46
C PRO A 33 2.37 -7.23 -11.99
N GLY A 34 2.18 -7.15 -13.31
CA GLY A 34 0.93 -7.53 -13.96
C GLY A 34 -0.09 -6.41 -14.17
N TYR A 35 0.16 -5.16 -13.77
CA TYR A 35 -0.78 -4.10 -14.20
C TYR A 35 -0.62 -3.73 -15.68
N GLU A 36 0.57 -3.92 -16.27
CA GLU A 36 0.89 -3.55 -17.66
C GLU A 36 0.05 -4.26 -18.73
N ASP A 37 -0.54 -5.41 -18.40
CA ASP A 37 -1.42 -6.18 -19.30
C ASP A 37 -2.91 -6.06 -18.92
N GLY A 38 -3.24 -5.25 -17.91
CA GLY A 38 -4.59 -5.08 -17.38
C GLY A 38 -5.07 -6.22 -16.47
N THR A 39 -4.22 -7.20 -16.15
CA THR A 39 -4.57 -8.34 -15.29
C THR A 39 -3.77 -8.35 -13.99
N THR A 40 -4.42 -8.00 -12.89
CA THR A 40 -3.81 -8.09 -11.55
C THR A 40 -4.41 -9.22 -10.72
N THR A 41 -3.70 -9.63 -9.67
CA THR A 41 -4.17 -10.65 -8.71
C THR A 41 -4.72 -9.97 -7.48
N PHE A 42 -5.91 -10.39 -7.05
CA PHE A 42 -6.56 -9.95 -5.83
C PHE A 42 -6.65 -11.10 -4.85
N GLN A 43 -6.27 -10.84 -3.60
CA GLN A 43 -6.56 -11.75 -2.50
C GLN A 43 -7.86 -11.31 -1.84
N VAL A 44 -8.86 -12.19 -1.89
CA VAL A 44 -10.22 -11.86 -1.47
C VAL A 44 -10.71 -12.92 -0.51
N VAL A 45 -11.55 -12.50 0.43
CA VAL A 45 -12.16 -13.40 1.40
C VAL A 45 -13.63 -13.58 0.97
N PRO A 46 -14.04 -14.75 0.45
CA PRO A 46 -15.34 -14.94 -0.19
C PRO A 46 -16.52 -15.02 0.81
N TYR A 47 -16.25 -15.40 2.06
CA TYR A 47 -17.25 -15.44 3.15
C TYR A 47 -16.60 -14.98 4.47
N PRO A 48 -17.35 -14.46 5.43
CA PRO A 48 -16.88 -14.29 6.80
C PRO A 48 -16.26 -15.60 7.31
N ASP A 49 -15.11 -15.49 7.97
CA ASP A 49 -14.36 -16.62 8.54
C ASP A 49 -13.84 -17.68 7.53
N ALA A 50 -14.01 -17.48 6.21
CA ALA A 50 -13.45 -18.38 5.21
C ALA A 50 -11.96 -18.12 4.95
N ASP A 51 -11.27 -19.15 4.44
CA ASP A 51 -9.94 -18.98 3.87
C ASP A 51 -9.98 -18.04 2.66
N LYS A 52 -8.91 -17.25 2.53
CA LYS A 52 -8.71 -16.36 1.39
C LYS A 52 -8.51 -17.15 0.09
N ILE A 53 -8.94 -16.56 -1.02
CA ILE A 53 -8.70 -17.06 -2.36
C ILE A 53 -7.98 -16.00 -3.21
N THR A 54 -7.17 -16.45 -4.15
CA THR A 54 -6.54 -15.57 -5.15
C THR A 54 -7.34 -15.59 -6.43
N LEU A 55 -7.80 -14.43 -6.89
CA LEU A 55 -8.48 -14.25 -8.17
C LEU A 55 -7.66 -13.31 -9.05
N SER A 56 -7.40 -13.74 -10.29
CA SER A 56 -6.79 -12.86 -11.31
C SER A 56 -7.85 -12.26 -12.22
N GLY A 57 -7.63 -11.02 -12.65
CA GLY A 57 -8.51 -10.31 -13.57
C GLY A 57 -8.43 -8.80 -13.39
N THR A 58 -9.33 -8.11 -14.06
CA THR A 58 -9.73 -6.75 -13.69
C THR A 58 -10.53 -6.76 -12.38
N MET A 59 -10.65 -5.62 -11.70
CA MET A 59 -11.52 -5.53 -10.51
C MET A 59 -12.97 -5.95 -10.82
N GLN A 60 -13.47 -5.64 -12.03
CA GLN A 60 -14.79 -6.01 -12.49
C GLN A 60 -14.94 -7.53 -12.62
N GLU A 61 -13.94 -8.20 -13.19
CA GLU A 61 -13.94 -9.66 -13.31
C GLU A 61 -13.81 -10.34 -11.95
N VAL A 62 -12.96 -9.81 -11.06
CA VAL A 62 -12.83 -10.31 -9.69
C VAL A 62 -14.12 -10.11 -8.91
N HIS A 63 -14.77 -8.96 -9.05
CA HIS A 63 -16.09 -8.70 -8.46
C HIS A 63 -17.13 -9.68 -8.97
N ALA A 64 -17.22 -9.89 -10.29
CA ALA A 64 -18.15 -10.85 -10.88
C ALA A 64 -17.91 -12.28 -10.34
N LYS A 65 -16.64 -12.73 -10.29
CA LYS A 65 -16.26 -14.04 -9.74
C LYS A 65 -16.63 -14.17 -8.26
N ILE A 66 -16.50 -13.12 -7.46
CA ILE A 66 -16.92 -13.13 -6.05
C ILE A 66 -18.43 -13.28 -5.94
N LEU A 67 -19.22 -12.57 -6.75
CA LEU A 67 -20.68 -12.69 -6.72
C LEU A 67 -21.16 -14.06 -7.24
N GLU A 68 -20.40 -14.72 -8.10
CA GLU A 68 -20.66 -16.11 -8.49
C GLU A 68 -20.41 -17.10 -7.32
N ILE A 69 -19.35 -16.86 -6.54
CA ILE A 69 -19.00 -17.70 -5.38
C ILE A 69 -19.97 -17.43 -4.22
N ASN A 70 -20.24 -16.17 -3.93
CA ASN A 70 -21.12 -15.72 -2.87
C ASN A 70 -22.13 -14.69 -3.39
N PRO A 71 -23.32 -15.13 -3.84
CA PRO A 71 -24.36 -14.22 -4.34
C PRO A 71 -24.93 -13.24 -3.29
N ILE A 72 -24.72 -13.51 -1.99
CA ILE A 72 -25.18 -12.66 -0.87
C ILE A 72 -23.99 -12.00 -0.14
N TYR A 73 -22.89 -11.81 -0.86
CA TYR A 73 -21.64 -11.32 -0.28
C TYR A 73 -21.82 -10.03 0.52
N GLU A 74 -22.54 -9.05 -0.02
CA GLU A 74 -22.79 -7.80 0.71
C GLU A 74 -23.54 -8.03 2.02
N GLU A 75 -24.49 -8.96 2.07
CA GLU A 75 -25.22 -9.33 3.29
C GLU A 75 -24.32 -9.95 4.35
N ASP A 76 -23.43 -10.86 3.94
CA ASP A 76 -22.52 -11.56 4.85
C ASP A 76 -21.53 -10.59 5.51
N TRP A 77 -21.10 -9.56 4.79
CA TRP A 77 -20.13 -8.57 5.29
C TRP A 77 -20.77 -7.38 6.04
N LYS A 78 -22.10 -7.21 6.01
CA LYS A 78 -22.80 -6.11 6.73
C LYS A 78 -22.61 -6.13 8.25
N ASN A 79 -22.45 -7.31 8.85
CA ASN A 79 -22.40 -7.50 10.31
C ASN A 79 -21.00 -7.77 10.85
N VAL A 80 -19.98 -7.86 9.99
CA VAL A 80 -18.59 -7.92 10.44
C VAL A 80 -18.28 -6.57 11.06
N ASN A 81 -17.83 -6.55 12.32
CA ASN A 81 -17.59 -5.31 13.09
C ASN A 81 -16.69 -4.35 12.30
N ASN A 82 -17.33 -3.37 11.68
CA ASN A 82 -16.73 -2.51 10.70
C ASN A 82 -16.80 -1.09 11.23
N THR A 83 -15.73 -0.64 11.87
CA THR A 83 -15.62 0.71 12.41
C THR A 83 -15.27 1.74 11.32
N TYR A 84 -15.73 1.54 10.08
CA TYR A 84 -15.54 2.54 9.05
C TYR A 84 -16.38 3.77 9.35
N SER A 85 -15.70 4.84 9.74
CA SER A 85 -16.26 6.18 9.69
C SER A 85 -15.66 6.87 8.48
N LYS A 86 -16.52 7.26 7.53
CA LYS A 86 -16.12 8.14 6.44
C LYS A 86 -15.35 9.32 7.04
N PRO A 87 -14.16 9.68 6.52
CA PRO A 87 -13.45 10.83 7.02
C PRO A 87 -14.34 12.09 6.89
N GLU A 88 -14.66 12.72 8.03
CA GLU A 88 -15.31 14.03 7.99
C GLU A 88 -14.35 15.05 7.37
N PRO A 89 -14.87 16.07 6.65
CA PRO A 89 -14.06 17.18 6.19
C PRO A 89 -13.33 17.82 7.38
N ARG A 90 -12.00 17.72 7.39
CA ARG A 90 -11.17 18.33 8.44
C ARG A 90 -10.72 19.71 7.97
N SER A 91 -10.77 20.69 8.87
CA SER A 91 -10.17 22.02 8.65
C SER A 91 -8.64 21.96 8.70
N ASP A 92 -8.09 20.98 9.44
CA ASP A 92 -6.66 20.82 9.63
C ASP A 92 -6.10 19.67 8.81
N LYS A 93 -4.82 19.79 8.42
CA LYS A 93 -4.08 18.75 7.70
C LYS A 93 -4.09 17.44 8.51
N PRO A 94 -4.44 16.29 7.92
CA PRO A 94 -4.36 15.01 8.61
C PRO A 94 -2.92 14.69 9.08
N PRO A 95 -2.73 14.15 10.29
CA PRO A 95 -1.41 14.02 10.91
C PRO A 95 -0.49 13.02 10.19
N LEU A 96 -1.05 12.01 9.53
CA LEU A 96 -0.29 10.98 8.79
C LEU A 96 -0.29 11.22 7.27
N LEU A 97 -0.60 12.45 6.85
CA LEU A 97 -0.55 12.84 5.45
C LEU A 97 0.84 13.41 5.09
N ASN A 98 1.50 12.77 4.13
CA ASN A 98 2.65 13.34 3.45
C ASN A 98 2.28 13.65 1.98
N CYS A 99 2.66 14.83 1.49
CA CYS A 99 2.42 15.30 0.13
C CYS A 99 3.63 15.13 -0.80
N ASP A 100 4.67 14.45 -0.34
CA ASP A 100 5.79 14.06 -1.18
C ASP A 100 5.34 12.91 -2.10
N GLY A 101 5.33 13.16 -3.41
CA GLY A 101 5.06 12.13 -4.41
C GLY A 101 6.23 11.14 -4.47
N ARG A 102 6.01 9.90 -4.02
CA ARG A 102 7.05 8.87 -3.92
C ARG A 102 7.75 8.61 -5.25
N ASN A 103 6.97 8.38 -6.31
CA ASN A 103 7.45 8.04 -7.64
C ASN A 103 7.18 9.16 -8.67
N GLY A 104 6.93 10.38 -8.19
CA GLY A 104 6.45 11.52 -8.98
C GLY A 104 4.96 11.76 -8.80
N TYR A 105 4.41 12.63 -9.65
CA TYR A 105 3.03 13.11 -9.51
C TYR A 105 2.09 12.52 -10.55
N ALA A 106 0.89 12.19 -10.09
CA ALA A 106 -0.23 11.70 -10.88
C ALA A 106 -1.10 12.85 -11.40
N LYS A 107 -1.85 12.60 -12.47
CA LYS A 107 -2.80 13.55 -13.04
C LYS A 107 -4.09 13.61 -12.22
N ILE A 108 -4.49 14.82 -11.83
CA ILE A 108 -5.67 15.05 -10.98
C ILE A 108 -6.95 14.49 -11.63
N ASP A 109 -7.13 14.65 -12.94
CA ASP A 109 -8.30 14.13 -13.63
C ASP A 109 -8.36 12.59 -13.58
N LYS A 110 -7.22 11.91 -13.76
CA LYS A 110 -7.12 10.44 -13.69
C LYS A 110 -7.29 9.91 -12.28
N ILE A 111 -6.82 10.62 -11.27
CA ILE A 111 -7.06 10.24 -9.87
C ILE A 111 -8.54 10.42 -9.51
N ASN A 112 -9.22 11.46 -10.00
CA ASN A 112 -10.67 11.60 -9.83
C ASN A 112 -11.45 10.45 -10.49
N ASP A 113 -11.05 10.04 -11.70
CA ASP A 113 -11.62 8.88 -12.39
C ASP A 113 -11.39 7.59 -11.58
N GLY A 114 -10.18 7.40 -11.04
CA GLY A 114 -9.82 6.28 -10.18
C GLY A 114 -10.65 6.24 -8.89
N ILE A 115 -10.78 7.36 -8.18
CA ILE A 115 -11.65 7.49 -6.99
C ILE A 115 -13.09 7.12 -7.35
N SER A 116 -13.61 7.64 -8.46
CA SER A 116 -14.97 7.38 -8.93
C SER A 116 -15.17 5.92 -9.34
N TYR A 117 -14.14 5.28 -9.89
CA TYR A 117 -14.11 3.87 -10.24
C TYR A 117 -14.16 2.99 -8.99
N LEU A 118 -13.30 3.23 -8.00
CA LEU A 118 -13.24 2.46 -6.76
C LEU A 118 -14.57 2.50 -5.98
N ARG A 119 -15.25 3.65 -5.96
CA ARG A 119 -16.54 3.82 -5.28
C ARG A 119 -17.70 2.97 -5.84
N LYS A 120 -17.54 2.41 -7.05
CA LYS A 120 -18.53 1.50 -7.65
C LYS A 120 -18.52 0.11 -7.02
N PHE A 121 -17.44 -0.25 -6.32
CA PHE A 121 -17.26 -1.58 -5.73
C PHE A 121 -17.54 -1.52 -4.23
N LYS A 122 -18.53 -2.30 -3.77
CA LYS A 122 -18.90 -2.38 -2.36
C LYS A 122 -18.29 -3.57 -1.62
N LEU A 123 -17.54 -4.40 -2.35
CA LEU A 123 -16.84 -5.54 -1.77
C LEU A 123 -15.68 -5.09 -0.85
N PRO A 124 -15.45 -5.78 0.28
CA PRO A 124 -14.25 -5.64 1.10
C PRO A 124 -12.97 -6.07 0.38
N PRO A 125 -11.97 -5.19 0.18
CA PRO A 125 -10.67 -5.62 -0.34
C PRO A 125 -9.81 -6.26 0.76
N GLY A 126 -9.21 -7.41 0.45
CA GLY A 126 -8.21 -8.08 1.26
C GLY A 126 -6.79 -7.83 0.76
N LEU A 127 -5.83 -7.69 1.66
CA LEU A 127 -4.41 -7.59 1.32
C LEU A 127 -3.52 -8.27 2.37
N GLU A 128 -2.60 -9.09 1.87
CA GLU A 128 -1.67 -9.82 2.73
C GLU A 128 -0.80 -8.91 3.56
N GLY A 129 -0.29 -9.48 4.65
CA GLY A 129 0.66 -8.77 5.47
C GLY A 129 1.92 -8.40 4.71
N ASN A 130 2.44 -7.20 4.95
CA ASN A 130 3.64 -6.65 4.33
C ASN A 130 3.57 -6.61 2.79
N THR A 131 2.39 -6.36 2.23
CA THR A 131 2.21 -6.24 0.78
C THR A 131 1.49 -4.95 0.38
N CYS A 132 1.62 -4.60 -0.89
CA CYS A 132 0.95 -3.47 -1.53
C CYS A 132 0.18 -3.95 -2.76
N GLN A 133 -0.91 -3.26 -3.09
CA GLN A 133 -1.69 -3.51 -4.29
C GLN A 133 -2.11 -2.21 -4.97
N MET A 134 -1.90 -2.16 -6.28
CA MET A 134 -2.45 -1.11 -7.14
C MET A 134 -3.89 -1.46 -7.49
N VAL A 135 -4.81 -0.54 -7.20
CA VAL A 135 -6.26 -0.76 -7.37
C VAL A 135 -6.85 0.12 -8.46
N SER A 136 -6.11 1.11 -8.93
CA SER A 136 -6.43 1.92 -10.10
C SER A 136 -5.13 2.49 -10.68
N CYS A 137 -4.99 2.47 -12.00
CA CYS A 137 -3.93 3.15 -12.73
C CYS A 137 -4.42 3.48 -14.14
N SER A 138 -4.26 4.74 -14.55
CA SER A 138 -4.60 5.21 -15.89
C SER A 138 -3.67 6.35 -16.28
N TYR A 139 -3.09 6.34 -17.49
CA TYR A 139 -2.12 7.34 -17.95
C TYR A 139 -1.02 7.62 -16.90
N ASP A 140 -0.37 6.55 -16.44
CA ASP A 140 0.63 6.55 -15.38
C ASP A 140 0.21 7.19 -14.03
N SER A 141 -1.09 7.32 -13.77
CA SER A 141 -1.63 7.94 -12.56
C SER A 141 -2.29 6.87 -11.71
N ALA A 142 -1.67 6.52 -10.57
CA ALA A 142 -2.08 5.37 -9.79
C ALA A 142 -2.66 5.71 -8.42
N ILE A 143 -3.55 4.82 -7.98
CA ILE A 143 -4.00 4.69 -6.60
C ILE A 143 -3.60 3.28 -6.16
N SER A 144 -2.79 3.21 -5.11
CA SER A 144 -2.40 1.96 -4.48
C SER A 144 -2.59 2.03 -2.97
N TRP A 145 -2.61 0.86 -2.34
CA TRP A 145 -2.67 0.76 -0.89
C TRP A 145 -1.76 -0.36 -0.38
N CYS A 146 -1.29 -0.21 0.84
CA CYS A 146 -0.37 -1.15 1.46
C CYS A 146 -0.85 -1.55 2.85
N ASN A 147 -0.68 -2.83 3.17
CA ASN A 147 -0.84 -3.37 4.51
C ASN A 147 0.54 -3.59 5.12
N ALA A 148 0.90 -2.80 6.13
CA ALA A 148 2.19 -2.90 6.81
C ALA A 148 2.14 -3.81 8.06
N LEU A 149 0.99 -4.42 8.36
CA LEU A 149 0.93 -5.47 9.37
C LEU A 149 1.43 -6.79 8.77
N PRO A 150 1.91 -7.76 9.59
CA PRO A 150 2.29 -9.08 9.11
C PRO A 150 1.07 -10.00 8.84
N THR A 151 -0.13 -9.56 9.21
CA THR A 151 -1.38 -10.32 9.07
C THR A 151 -2.22 -9.79 7.92
N LEU A 152 -3.09 -10.64 7.37
CA LEU A 152 -4.13 -10.23 6.43
C LEU A 152 -4.92 -9.03 6.97
N ARG A 153 -5.17 -8.06 6.09
CA ARG A 153 -6.06 -6.93 6.34
C ARG A 153 -7.21 -6.99 5.36
N VAL A 154 -8.43 -6.91 5.88
CA VAL A 154 -9.64 -6.74 5.09
C VAL A 154 -10.20 -5.36 5.40
N LEU A 155 -10.31 -4.49 4.39
CA LEU A 155 -10.97 -3.20 4.57
C LEU A 155 -12.49 -3.34 4.40
N PRO A 156 -13.26 -2.51 5.11
CA PRO A 156 -14.71 -2.38 4.97
C PRO A 156 -15.24 -2.34 3.54
N SER A 157 -14.63 -1.54 2.67
CA SER A 157 -14.90 -1.52 1.22
C SER A 157 -13.79 -0.78 0.49
N PHE A 158 -13.90 -0.70 -0.84
CA PHE A 158 -13.05 0.19 -1.64
C PHE A 158 -13.28 1.68 -1.37
N ASP A 159 -14.38 2.07 -0.71
CA ASP A 159 -14.61 3.46 -0.32
C ASP A 159 -13.52 3.94 0.65
N ASN A 160 -12.94 3.07 1.48
CA ASN A 160 -11.82 3.40 2.37
C ASN A 160 -10.58 3.88 1.61
N ILE A 161 -10.24 3.18 0.54
CA ILE A 161 -9.07 3.50 -0.29
C ILE A 161 -9.38 4.78 -1.09
N ALA A 162 -10.59 4.87 -1.65
CA ALA A 162 -11.06 6.03 -2.39
C ALA A 162 -11.09 7.30 -1.54
N ASP A 163 -11.53 7.22 -0.28
CA ASP A 163 -11.56 8.37 0.63
C ASP A 163 -10.15 8.77 1.08
N GLY A 164 -9.23 7.81 1.25
CA GLY A 164 -7.82 8.12 1.46
C GLY A 164 -7.18 8.85 0.27
N ALA A 165 -7.46 8.40 -0.96
CA ALA A 165 -7.01 9.07 -2.18
C ALA A 165 -7.64 10.48 -2.32
N GLN A 166 -8.92 10.63 -1.96
CA GLN A 166 -9.60 11.93 -1.96
C GLN A 166 -8.96 12.91 -0.99
N VAL A 167 -8.54 12.46 0.19
CA VAL A 167 -7.80 13.29 1.15
C VAL A 167 -6.48 13.77 0.56
N ILE A 168 -5.72 12.89 -0.11
CA ILE A 168 -4.49 13.28 -0.80
C ILE A 168 -4.79 14.30 -1.90
N LEU A 169 -5.83 14.07 -2.70
CA LEU A 169 -6.27 15.00 -3.75
C LEU A 169 -6.66 16.38 -3.23
N ASN A 170 -7.25 16.47 -2.05
CA ASN A 170 -7.68 17.74 -1.48
C ASN A 170 -6.53 18.55 -0.87
N TRP A 171 -5.47 17.88 -0.41
CA TRP A 171 -4.42 18.50 0.40
C TRP A 171 -3.05 18.54 -0.26
N CYS A 172 -2.80 17.71 -1.27
CA CYS A 172 -1.47 17.49 -1.85
C CYS A 172 -1.43 17.77 -3.36
N GLN A 173 -2.23 18.71 -3.84
CA GLN A 173 -2.06 19.24 -5.19
C GLN A 173 -0.76 20.03 -5.26
N VAL A 174 0.06 19.72 -6.25
CA VAL A 174 1.36 20.35 -6.48
C VAL A 174 1.19 21.55 -7.41
N ASP A 175 0.32 21.39 -8.39
CA ASP A 175 -0.14 22.42 -9.31
C ASP A 175 -1.58 22.11 -9.76
N TRP A 176 -2.04 22.77 -10.81
CA TRP A 176 -3.41 22.65 -11.34
C TRP A 176 -3.76 21.28 -11.92
N ASP A 177 -2.77 20.45 -12.23
CA ASP A 177 -2.94 19.20 -12.96
C ASP A 177 -2.28 18.01 -12.25
N ASN A 178 -1.38 18.25 -11.30
CA ASN A 178 -0.57 17.21 -10.67
C ASN A 178 -0.81 17.11 -9.16
N VAL A 179 -0.89 15.88 -8.66
CA VAL A 179 -1.08 15.52 -7.25
C VAL A 179 -0.14 14.38 -6.88
N GLY A 180 0.34 14.35 -5.64
CA GLY A 180 0.97 13.15 -5.11
C GLY A 180 1.06 13.15 -3.60
N GLY A 181 1.08 11.96 -3.00
CA GLY A 181 1.23 11.83 -1.56
C GLY A 181 0.86 10.45 -1.04
N VAL A 182 1.00 10.32 0.27
CA VAL A 182 0.66 9.14 1.04
C VAL A 182 -0.15 9.55 2.27
N LEU A 183 -1.24 8.83 2.51
CA LEU A 183 -2.04 8.94 3.73
C LEU A 183 -1.92 7.65 4.54
N GLY A 184 -1.30 7.75 5.71
CA GLY A 184 -1.30 6.68 6.69
C GLY A 184 -2.54 6.64 7.57
N HIS A 185 -2.88 5.45 8.02
CA HIS A 185 -3.92 5.19 9.01
C HIS A 185 -3.30 4.62 10.29
N PRO A 186 -3.88 4.90 11.48
CA PRO A 186 -3.31 4.48 12.77
C PRO A 186 -3.10 2.98 12.93
N ASP A 187 -3.85 2.16 12.20
CA ASP A 187 -3.78 0.71 12.20
C ASP A 187 -2.88 0.15 11.08
N SER A 188 -1.84 0.90 10.72
CA SER A 188 -0.71 0.42 9.90
C SER A 188 -1.05 0.00 8.47
N TRP A 189 -1.97 0.71 7.82
CA TRP A 189 -2.15 0.67 6.37
C TRP A 189 -2.10 2.08 5.77
N ARG A 190 -1.81 2.17 4.48
CA ARG A 190 -1.53 3.42 3.78
C ARG A 190 -2.18 3.45 2.40
N VAL A 191 -2.61 4.63 1.96
CA VAL A 191 -3.02 4.90 0.57
C VAL A 191 -1.95 5.77 -0.08
N PHE A 192 -1.61 5.47 -1.32
CA PHE A 192 -0.67 6.24 -2.14
C PHE A 192 -1.38 6.77 -3.38
N VAL A 193 -1.03 7.99 -3.74
CA VAL A 193 -1.32 8.61 -5.03
C VAL A 193 -0.01 9.11 -5.59
N ASP A 194 0.45 8.53 -6.68
CA ASP A 194 1.71 8.84 -7.30
C ASP A 194 1.72 8.40 -8.77
N LYS A 195 2.80 8.76 -9.46
CA LYS A 195 3.05 8.27 -10.80
C LYS A 195 3.55 6.83 -10.74
N GLU A 196 2.88 5.93 -11.44
CA GLU A 196 3.29 4.53 -11.60
C GLU A 196 3.10 4.09 -13.04
N LYS A 197 3.82 3.07 -13.48
CA LYS A 197 3.62 2.53 -14.83
C LYS A 197 2.31 1.72 -14.88
N CYS A 198 1.42 2.12 -15.77
CA CYS A 198 0.35 1.26 -16.28
C CYS A 198 0.78 0.67 -17.64
#